data_AF-A0A7S4CP83-F1
#
_entry.id   AF-A0A7S4CP83-F1
#
_cell.length_a   1.000
_cell.length_b   1.000
_cell.length_c   1.000
_cell.angle_alpha   90.00
_cell.angle_beta   90.00
_cell.angle_gamma   90.00
#
_symmetry.space_group_name_H-M   'P 1'
#
loop_
_entity.id
_entity.type
_entity.pdbx_description
1 polymer ?
#
loop_
_entity_poly.entity_id
_entity_poly.type
_entity_poly.pdbx_seq_one_letter_code
_entity_poly.pdbx_strand_id
1 'polypeptide(L)'
;PGLAARRSLHLAGGLACGLGLRELLRLPGPGLARALEAVPPLEAEALALLLSALVLALDLPAHAWQLLMDALGRLAPGDPDLRVEVVLPFGAVYCSASLRQFWGRWSRPAGQLIRQLVYHPLGGPARPWLSVPLLFALNGAAHFDVGQALVGDRRERWWMATFLTLGLAATVEVVATDRLRARGEGALPRWFRIARAVMAHAVLRVALYLFLRGCLMLRLSDLL
;
A
#
# COMPACT_ATOMS: atom_id res chain seq x y z
N PRO A 1 18.92 15.68 -9.84
CA PRO A 1 19.16 14.44 -9.05
C PRO A 1 18.77 13.17 -9.81
N GLY A 2 19.68 12.18 -9.86
CA GLY A 2 19.41 10.85 -10.42
C GLY A 2 18.30 10.09 -9.67
N LEU A 3 17.79 9.01 -10.26
CA LEU A 3 16.70 8.19 -9.71
C LEU A 3 17.02 7.69 -8.29
N ALA A 4 18.23 7.19 -8.07
CA ALA A 4 18.71 6.75 -6.76
C ALA A 4 18.64 7.85 -5.70
N ALA A 5 19.04 9.08 -6.02
CA ALA A 5 18.99 10.20 -5.09
C ALA A 5 17.53 10.56 -4.70
N ARG A 6 16.60 10.52 -5.65
CA ARG A 6 15.17 10.75 -5.36
C ARG A 6 14.61 9.65 -4.45
N ARG A 7 14.96 8.39 -4.70
CA ARG A 7 14.57 7.24 -3.86
C ARG A 7 15.15 7.38 -2.45
N SER A 8 16.44 7.73 -2.32
CA SER A 8 17.07 7.98 -1.02
C SER A 8 16.38 9.09 -0.23
N LEU A 9 16.06 10.23 -0.88
CA LEU A 9 15.34 11.33 -0.22
C LEU A 9 13.93 10.91 0.22
N HIS A 10 13.23 10.12 -0.60
CA HIS A 10 11.91 9.60 -0.25
C HIS A 10 11.96 8.70 0.98
N LEU A 11 12.91 7.75 1.02
CA LEU A 11 13.09 6.85 2.15
C LEU A 11 13.53 7.59 3.41
N ALA A 12 14.50 8.50 3.30
CA ALA A 12 14.97 9.30 4.42
C ALA A 12 13.84 10.16 5.00
N GLY A 13 13.06 10.84 4.16
CA GLY A 13 11.91 11.62 4.60
C GLY A 13 10.82 10.77 5.25
N GLY A 14 10.50 9.61 4.67
CA GLY A 14 9.54 8.67 5.24
C GLY A 14 9.96 8.15 6.62
N LEU A 15 11.20 7.70 6.76
CA LEU A 15 11.76 7.21 8.01
C LEU A 15 11.85 8.30 9.07
N ALA A 16 12.32 9.50 8.70
CA ALA A 16 12.37 10.65 9.60
C ALA A 16 10.98 11.03 10.12
N CYS A 17 9.95 11.04 9.25
CA CYS A 17 8.58 11.27 9.66
C CYS A 17 8.06 10.17 10.61
N GLY A 18 8.32 8.91 10.31
CA GLY A 18 7.92 7.79 11.17
C GLY A 18 8.57 7.82 12.55
N LEU A 19 9.88 8.06 12.59
CA LEU A 19 10.64 8.21 13.84
C LEU A 19 10.18 9.44 14.62
N GLY A 20 10.02 10.58 13.96
CA GLY A 20 9.53 11.82 14.60
C GLY A 20 8.13 11.64 15.20
N LEU A 21 7.21 10.98 14.48
CA LEU A 21 5.89 10.67 15.00
C LEU A 21 5.96 9.71 16.20
N ARG A 22 6.78 8.66 16.12
CA ARG A 22 6.99 7.73 17.24
C ARG A 22 7.51 8.43 18.49
N GLU A 23 8.56 9.26 18.36
CA GLU A 23 9.11 9.98 19.50
C GLU A 23 8.11 10.99 20.08
N LEU A 24 7.33 11.66 19.23
CA LEU A 24 6.25 12.55 19.65
C LEU A 24 5.17 11.80 20.46
N LEU A 25 4.82 10.58 20.06
CA LEU A 25 3.87 9.72 20.77
C LEU A 25 4.43 9.19 22.10
N ARG A 26 5.76 9.09 22.23
CA ARG A 26 6.45 8.59 23.43
C ARG A 26 6.79 9.66 24.47
N LEU A 27 6.58 10.94 24.17
CA LEU A 27 6.90 12.02 25.10
C LEU A 27 6.17 11.82 26.44
N PRO A 28 6.89 11.82 27.58
CA PRO A 28 6.29 11.62 28.89
C PRO A 28 5.34 12.78 29.21
N GLY A 29 4.04 12.49 29.32
CA GLY A 29 3.02 13.48 29.65
C GLY A 29 1.59 12.98 29.42
N PRO A 30 0.58 13.75 29.87
CA PRO A 30 -0.83 13.41 29.67
C PRO A 30 -1.37 13.74 28.26
N GLY A 31 -0.56 14.30 27.38
CA GLY A 31 -1.04 15.09 26.24
C GLY A 31 -1.46 14.29 25.02
N LEU A 32 -0.49 13.85 24.20
CA LEU A 32 -0.81 13.54 22.80
C LEU A 32 -1.34 12.12 22.59
N ALA A 33 -0.61 11.09 23.02
CA ALA A 33 -1.04 9.70 22.80
C ALA A 33 -2.42 9.43 23.41
N ARG A 34 -2.62 9.85 24.67
CA ARG A 34 -3.93 9.75 25.34
C ARG A 34 -5.03 10.58 24.66
N ALA A 35 -4.72 11.78 24.15
CA ALA A 35 -5.71 12.57 23.41
C ALA A 35 -6.08 11.93 22.08
N LEU A 36 -5.12 11.29 21.38
CA LEU A 36 -5.39 10.53 20.16
C LEU A 36 -6.22 9.29 20.45
N GLU A 37 -5.87 8.51 21.48
CA GLU A 37 -6.61 7.33 21.94
C GLU A 37 -8.04 7.68 22.40
N ALA A 38 -8.24 8.86 22.98
CA ALA A 38 -9.57 9.33 23.36
C ALA A 38 -10.50 9.60 22.16
N VAL A 39 -9.95 9.70 20.94
CA VAL A 39 -10.68 9.99 19.71
C VAL A 39 -10.34 8.91 18.67
N PRO A 40 -11.10 7.80 18.61
CA PRO A 40 -10.77 6.64 17.77
C PRO A 40 -10.44 6.94 16.30
N PRO A 41 -11.11 7.91 15.62
CA PRO A 41 -10.70 8.31 14.28
C PRO A 41 -9.27 8.87 14.21
N LEU A 42 -8.84 9.66 15.20
CA LEU A 42 -7.49 10.24 15.24
C LEU A 42 -6.43 9.20 15.58
N GLU A 43 -6.72 8.30 16.52
CA GLU A 43 -5.89 7.12 16.78
C GLU A 43 -5.66 6.33 15.49
N ALA A 44 -6.74 5.97 14.78
CA ALA A 44 -6.64 5.20 13.54
C ALA A 44 -5.83 5.91 12.43
N GLU A 45 -5.89 7.23 12.34
CA GLU A 45 -5.07 8.01 11.39
C GLU A 45 -3.60 8.08 11.80
N ALA A 46 -3.31 8.30 13.09
CA ALA A 46 -1.94 8.31 13.60
C ALA A 46 -1.25 6.96 13.34
N LEU A 47 -1.98 5.87 13.56
CA LEU A 47 -1.51 4.52 13.24
C LEU A 47 -1.34 4.28 11.75
N ALA A 48 -2.30 4.73 10.95
CA ALA A 48 -2.20 4.62 9.49
C ALA A 48 -0.96 5.36 8.96
N LEU A 49 -0.68 6.54 9.50
CA LEU A 49 0.49 7.34 9.15
C LEU A 49 1.79 6.66 9.60
N LEU A 50 1.87 6.25 10.86
CA LEU A 50 3.04 5.57 11.43
C LEU A 50 3.37 4.30 10.64
N LEU A 51 2.36 3.47 10.37
CA LEU A 51 2.55 2.23 9.63
C LEU A 51 2.88 2.47 8.16
N SER A 52 2.31 3.51 7.55
CA SER A 52 2.69 3.92 6.19
C SER A 52 4.16 4.34 6.11
N ALA A 53 4.70 4.96 7.17
CA ALA A 53 6.12 5.26 7.27
C ALA A 53 6.96 4.01 7.51
N LEU A 54 6.48 3.07 8.34
CA LEU A 54 7.18 1.82 8.64
C LEU A 54 7.27 0.89 7.40
N VAL A 55 6.23 0.82 6.56
CA VAL A 55 6.32 -0.01 5.34
C VAL A 55 7.37 0.52 4.35
N LEU A 56 7.74 1.81 4.40
CA LEU A 56 8.87 2.33 3.61
C LEU A 56 10.22 1.78 4.09
N ALA A 57 10.33 1.34 5.35
CA ALA A 57 11.54 0.65 5.80
C ALA A 57 11.75 -0.67 5.05
N LEU A 58 10.67 -1.30 4.57
CA LEU A 58 10.74 -2.52 3.76
C LEU A 58 11.30 -2.27 2.34
N ASP A 59 11.43 -1.01 1.92
CA ASP A 59 12.11 -0.66 0.67
C ASP A 59 13.64 -0.61 0.82
N LEU A 60 14.18 -0.60 2.05
CA LEU A 60 15.63 -0.50 2.29
C LEU A 60 16.43 -1.61 1.61
N PRO A 61 16.05 -2.91 1.69
CA PRO A 61 16.80 -3.96 1.00
C PRO A 61 16.79 -3.80 -0.52
N ALA A 62 15.63 -3.48 -1.10
CA ALA A 62 15.47 -3.24 -2.53
C ALA A 62 16.29 -2.04 -3.01
N HIS A 63 16.33 -0.97 -2.21
CA HIS A 63 17.14 0.21 -2.49
C HIS A 63 18.64 -0.06 -2.37
N ALA A 64 19.06 -0.80 -1.34
CA ALA A 64 20.45 -1.24 -1.19
C ALA A 64 20.91 -2.09 -2.39
N TRP A 65 20.05 -3.01 -2.85
CA TRP A 65 20.31 -3.78 -4.07
C TRP A 65 20.43 -2.89 -5.31
N GLN A 66 19.55 -1.90 -5.50
CA GLN A 66 19.68 -0.94 -6.59
C GLN A 66 21.03 -0.20 -6.54
N LEU A 67 21.44 0.28 -5.37
CA LEU A 67 22.71 0.99 -5.21
C LEU A 67 23.92 0.10 -5.54
N LEU A 68 23.86 -1.18 -5.16
CA LEU A 68 24.87 -2.17 -5.52
C LEU A 68 24.93 -2.38 -7.04
N MET A 69 23.79 -2.60 -7.69
CA MET A 69 23.71 -2.78 -9.14
C MET A 69 24.19 -1.53 -9.90
N ASP A 70 23.82 -0.33 -9.44
CA ASP A 70 24.30 0.94 -9.99
C ASP A 70 25.82 1.13 -9.81
N ALA A 71 26.40 0.60 -8.72
CA ALA A 71 27.85 0.61 -8.50
C ALA A 71 28.56 -0.38 -9.43
N LEU A 72 28.08 -1.61 -9.52
CA LEU A 72 28.63 -2.64 -10.41
C LEU A 72 28.54 -2.23 -11.87
N GLY A 73 27.39 -1.70 -12.32
CA GLY A 73 27.21 -1.21 -13.70
C GLY A 73 28.13 -0.04 -14.06
N ARG A 74 28.58 0.76 -13.08
CA ARG A 74 29.62 1.79 -13.30
C ARG A 74 31.01 1.19 -13.46
N LEU A 75 31.30 0.06 -12.82
CA LEU A 75 32.56 -0.66 -12.95
C LEU A 75 32.62 -1.48 -14.25
N ALA A 76 31.48 -1.90 -14.79
CA ALA A 76 31.37 -2.67 -16.03
C ALA A 76 30.26 -2.10 -16.96
N PRO A 77 30.47 -0.93 -17.60
CA PRO A 77 29.44 -0.21 -18.35
C PRO A 77 28.91 -0.93 -19.60
N GLY A 78 29.61 -1.98 -20.05
CA GLY A 78 29.24 -2.81 -21.20
C GLY A 78 28.36 -4.02 -20.86
N ASP A 79 28.17 -4.34 -19.57
CA ASP A 79 27.39 -5.50 -19.17
C ASP A 79 25.89 -5.15 -19.05
N PRO A 80 25.01 -5.68 -19.92
CA PRO A 80 23.58 -5.41 -19.86
C PRO A 80 22.92 -6.03 -18.61
N ASP A 81 23.47 -7.11 -18.04
CA ASP A 81 22.91 -7.80 -16.89
C ASP A 81 23.05 -6.99 -15.59
N LEU A 82 23.93 -5.98 -15.60
CA LEU A 82 24.11 -5.05 -14.49
C LEU A 82 23.15 -3.85 -14.54
N ARG A 83 22.32 -3.73 -15.59
CA ARG A 83 21.34 -2.65 -15.77
C ARG A 83 19.97 -3.03 -15.19
N VAL A 84 19.95 -3.64 -14.01
CA VAL A 84 18.71 -4.04 -13.35
C VAL A 84 18.06 -2.84 -12.66
N GLU A 85 16.81 -2.53 -13.02
CA GLU A 85 15.99 -1.59 -12.27
C GLU A 85 15.12 -2.35 -11.26
N VAL A 86 15.44 -2.15 -9.99
CA VAL A 86 14.68 -2.69 -8.86
C VAL A 86 13.39 -1.89 -8.70
N VAL A 87 12.27 -2.61 -8.63
CA VAL A 87 10.97 -2.03 -8.28
C VAL A 87 10.86 -1.98 -6.76
N LEU A 88 10.82 -0.77 -6.20
CA LEU A 88 10.60 -0.61 -4.76
C LEU A 88 9.22 -1.16 -4.36
N PRO A 89 9.14 -2.01 -3.32
CA PRO A 89 7.90 -2.59 -2.81
C PRO A 89 6.80 -1.57 -2.51
N PHE A 90 7.14 -0.43 -1.91
CA PHE A 90 6.20 0.57 -1.45
C PHE A 90 6.45 1.95 -2.07
N GLY A 91 5.52 2.85 -1.80
CA GLY A 91 5.66 4.28 -2.06
C GLY A 91 4.91 5.05 -0.99
N ALA A 92 4.63 6.34 -1.21
CA ALA A 92 3.83 7.15 -0.31
C ALA A 92 2.34 6.72 -0.28
N VAL A 93 2.05 5.57 0.34
CA VAL A 93 0.71 4.95 0.40
C VAL A 93 -0.29 5.82 1.15
N TYR A 94 0.15 6.52 2.19
CA TYR A 94 -0.68 7.48 2.94
C TYR A 94 -1.16 8.64 2.07
N CYS A 95 -0.38 9.07 1.07
CA CYS A 95 -0.72 10.19 0.20
C CYS A 95 -1.62 9.78 -0.99
N SER A 96 -2.34 8.66 -0.89
CA SER A 96 -3.12 8.12 -2.01
C SER A 96 -4.48 8.80 -2.11
N ALA A 97 -4.72 9.50 -3.23
CA ALA A 97 -6.00 10.20 -3.46
C ALA A 97 -7.12 9.29 -3.97
N SER A 98 -6.87 7.99 -4.09
CA SER A 98 -7.81 7.01 -4.67
C SER A 98 -7.36 5.57 -4.41
N LEU A 99 -8.26 4.60 -4.52
CA LEU A 99 -7.91 3.18 -4.41
C LEU A 99 -6.91 2.77 -5.48
N ARG A 100 -7.07 3.27 -6.72
CA ARG A 100 -6.11 2.97 -7.79
C ARG A 100 -4.69 3.45 -7.44
N GLN A 101 -4.56 4.63 -6.84
CA GLN A 101 -3.25 5.12 -6.40
C GLN A 101 -2.71 4.31 -5.22
N PHE A 102 -3.57 3.97 -4.25
CA PHE A 102 -3.20 3.15 -3.10
C PHE A 102 -2.63 1.80 -3.54
N TRP A 103 -3.38 1.01 -4.32
CA TRP A 103 -2.93 -0.29 -4.83
C TRP A 103 -1.81 -0.19 -5.86
N GLY A 104 -1.59 0.99 -6.46
CA GLY A 104 -0.44 1.27 -7.31
C GLY A 104 0.85 1.55 -6.53
N ARG A 105 0.74 1.86 -5.23
CA ARG A 105 1.85 2.16 -4.32
C ARG A 105 2.06 1.08 -3.25
N TRP A 106 1.05 0.25 -3.01
CA TRP A 106 1.10 -0.86 -2.06
C TRP A 106 1.60 -2.14 -2.72
N SER A 107 2.70 -2.72 -2.23
CA SER A 107 3.27 -3.98 -2.72
C SER A 107 3.43 -4.03 -4.25
N ARG A 108 4.17 -3.06 -4.82
CA ARG A 108 4.28 -2.84 -6.27
C ARG A 108 4.76 -4.06 -7.06
N PRO A 109 5.77 -4.83 -6.63
CA PRO A 109 6.20 -6.04 -7.35
C PRO A 109 5.09 -7.08 -7.42
N ALA A 110 4.43 -7.39 -6.29
CA ALA A 110 3.30 -8.31 -6.26
C ALA A 110 2.15 -7.79 -7.13
N GLY A 111 1.83 -6.50 -7.04
CA GLY A 111 0.82 -5.87 -7.89
C GLY A 111 1.15 -5.93 -9.38
N GLN A 112 2.42 -5.83 -9.78
CA GLN A 112 2.84 -6.02 -11.18
C GLN A 112 2.65 -7.46 -11.64
N LEU A 113 3.11 -8.43 -10.84
CA LEU A 113 2.97 -9.85 -11.13
C LEU A 113 1.50 -10.26 -11.25
N ILE A 114 0.67 -9.92 -10.26
CA ILE A 114 -0.76 -10.23 -10.25
C ILE A 114 -1.46 -9.53 -11.43
N ARG A 115 -1.05 -8.31 -11.81
CA ARG A 115 -1.62 -7.66 -12.99
C ARG A 115 -1.34 -8.45 -14.27
N GLN A 116 -0.13 -8.94 -14.45
CA GLN A 116 0.27 -9.72 -15.62
C GLN A 116 -0.38 -11.10 -15.67
N LEU A 117 -0.44 -11.80 -14.53
CA LEU A 117 -0.91 -13.18 -14.46
C LEU A 117 -2.43 -13.29 -14.36
N VAL A 118 -3.11 -12.29 -13.80
CA VAL A 118 -4.54 -12.36 -13.46
C VAL A 118 -5.33 -11.22 -14.09
N TYR A 119 -4.98 -9.97 -13.79
CA TYR A 119 -5.79 -8.82 -14.19
C TYR A 119 -5.95 -8.71 -15.71
N HIS A 120 -4.84 -8.73 -16.46
CA HIS A 120 -4.84 -8.56 -17.90
C HIS A 120 -5.48 -9.74 -18.65
N PRO A 121 -5.18 -11.01 -18.31
CA PRO A 121 -5.88 -12.17 -18.87
C PRO A 121 -7.41 -12.13 -18.69
N LEU A 122 -7.90 -11.56 -17.58
CA LEU A 122 -9.34 -11.38 -17.34
C LEU A 122 -9.97 -10.19 -18.09
N GLY A 123 -9.24 -9.56 -19.01
CA GLY A 123 -9.70 -8.42 -19.80
C GLY A 123 -9.36 -7.05 -19.19
N GLY A 124 -8.67 -7.01 -18.05
CA GLY A 124 -8.13 -5.81 -17.43
C GLY A 124 -9.11 -4.62 -17.43
N PRO A 125 -8.74 -3.48 -18.03
CA PRO A 125 -9.59 -2.28 -18.04
C PRO A 125 -10.82 -2.40 -18.94
N ALA A 126 -10.88 -3.37 -19.86
CA ALA A 126 -12.07 -3.58 -20.69
C ALA A 126 -13.19 -4.30 -19.94
N ARG A 127 -12.85 -5.05 -18.88
CA ARG A 127 -13.81 -5.80 -18.04
C ARG A 127 -13.54 -5.56 -16.55
N PRO A 128 -13.54 -4.31 -16.06
CA PRO A 128 -13.16 -4.00 -14.68
C PRO A 128 -14.10 -4.64 -13.65
N TRP A 129 -15.37 -4.85 -14.03
CA TRP A 129 -16.37 -5.52 -13.22
C TRP A 129 -16.10 -7.01 -12.98
N LEU A 130 -15.21 -7.62 -13.78
CA LEU A 130 -14.79 -9.02 -13.65
C LEU A 130 -13.35 -9.11 -13.14
N SER A 131 -12.44 -8.38 -13.79
CA SER A 131 -10.99 -8.47 -13.55
C SER A 131 -10.59 -7.97 -12.17
N VAL A 132 -11.21 -6.90 -11.66
CA VAL A 132 -10.90 -6.34 -10.35
C VAL A 132 -11.37 -7.25 -9.21
N PRO A 133 -12.65 -7.67 -9.09
CA PRO A 133 -13.08 -8.47 -7.95
C PRO A 133 -12.39 -9.84 -7.91
N LEU A 134 -12.14 -10.47 -9.07
CA LEU A 134 -11.41 -11.74 -9.13
C LEU A 134 -9.94 -11.60 -8.73
N LEU A 135 -9.28 -10.52 -9.14
CA LEU A 135 -7.91 -10.22 -8.68
C LEU A 135 -7.87 -10.14 -7.15
N PHE A 136 -8.84 -9.46 -6.54
CA PHE A 136 -8.90 -9.33 -5.09
C PHE A 136 -9.21 -10.66 -4.41
N ALA A 137 -10.12 -11.47 -4.96
CA ALA A 137 -10.43 -12.79 -4.44
C ALA A 137 -9.18 -13.68 -4.42
N LEU A 138 -8.44 -13.76 -5.54
CA LEU A 138 -7.20 -14.53 -5.63
C LEU A 138 -6.12 -14.01 -4.70
N ASN A 139 -6.00 -12.69 -4.57
CA ASN A 139 -5.07 -12.09 -3.62
C ASN A 139 -5.46 -12.42 -2.17
N GLY A 140 -6.75 -12.44 -1.84
CA GLY A 140 -7.26 -12.83 -0.53
C GLY A 140 -6.96 -14.29 -0.18
N ALA A 141 -7.14 -15.19 -1.15
CA ALA A 141 -6.77 -16.60 -0.99
C ALA A 141 -5.26 -16.77 -0.74
N ALA A 142 -4.41 -16.08 -1.52
CA ALA A 142 -2.96 -16.13 -1.30
C ALA A 142 -2.55 -15.58 0.08
N HIS A 143 -3.19 -14.51 0.57
CA HIS A 143 -2.94 -14.00 1.91
C HIS A 143 -3.41 -14.97 3.00
N PHE A 144 -4.53 -15.67 2.78
CA PHE A 144 -4.98 -16.73 3.68
C PHE A 144 -3.96 -17.87 3.75
N ASP A 145 -3.46 -18.37 2.62
CA ASP A 145 -2.47 -19.46 2.60
C ASP A 145 -1.19 -19.08 3.35
N VAL A 146 -0.69 -17.85 3.13
CA VAL A 146 0.48 -17.33 3.85
C VAL A 146 0.19 -17.17 5.34
N GLY A 147 -0.97 -16.62 5.70
CA GLY A 147 -1.38 -16.47 7.10
C GLY A 147 -1.56 -17.82 7.82
N GLN A 148 -2.13 -18.80 7.13
CA GLN A 148 -2.27 -20.16 7.63
C GLN A 148 -0.91 -20.81 7.85
N ALA A 149 0.02 -20.66 6.90
CA ALA A 149 1.36 -21.23 7.00
C ALA A 149 2.22 -20.59 8.11
N LEU A 150 2.13 -19.26 8.29
CA LEU A 150 2.97 -18.52 9.24
C LEU A 150 2.42 -18.53 10.67
N VAL A 151 1.10 -18.36 10.84
CA VAL A 151 0.49 -18.13 12.16
C VAL A 151 -0.70 -19.05 12.47
N GLY A 152 -1.02 -19.98 11.57
CA GLY A 152 -2.07 -20.97 11.78
C GLY A 152 -3.50 -20.42 11.73
N ASP A 153 -3.74 -19.25 11.10
CA ASP A 153 -5.08 -18.71 10.95
C ASP A 153 -5.96 -19.64 10.11
N ARG A 154 -7.21 -19.85 10.55
CA ARG A 154 -8.18 -20.75 9.90
C ARG A 154 -9.41 -20.02 9.39
N ARG A 155 -9.42 -18.69 9.47
CA ARG A 155 -10.58 -17.85 9.14
C ARG A 155 -10.63 -17.44 7.67
N GLU A 156 -10.52 -18.41 6.76
CA GLU A 156 -10.53 -18.17 5.30
C GLU A 156 -11.73 -17.31 4.86
N ARG A 157 -12.92 -17.60 5.38
CA ARG A 157 -14.14 -16.85 5.06
C ARG A 157 -14.00 -15.34 5.34
N TRP A 158 -13.29 -14.97 6.40
CA TRP A 158 -13.07 -13.56 6.76
C TRP A 158 -12.07 -12.88 5.83
N TRP A 159 -10.99 -13.57 5.47
CA TRP A 159 -10.03 -13.10 4.45
C TRP A 159 -10.74 -12.86 3.12
N MET A 160 -11.48 -13.86 2.64
CA MET A 160 -12.21 -13.78 1.38
C MET A 160 -13.26 -12.67 1.38
N ALA A 161 -14.08 -12.58 2.43
CA ALA A 161 -15.10 -11.54 2.53
C ALA A 161 -14.47 -10.14 2.52
N THR A 162 -13.35 -9.95 3.22
CA THR A 162 -12.67 -8.66 3.31
C THR A 162 -12.08 -8.27 1.96
N PHE A 163 -11.32 -9.16 1.32
CA PHE A 163 -10.71 -8.89 0.02
C PHE A 163 -11.76 -8.68 -1.08
N LEU A 164 -12.83 -9.48 -1.11
CA LEU A 164 -13.94 -9.26 -2.04
C LEU A 164 -14.59 -7.88 -1.83
N THR A 165 -14.81 -7.47 -0.57
CA THR A 165 -15.35 -6.14 -0.27
C THR A 165 -14.44 -5.03 -0.80
N LEU A 166 -13.12 -5.16 -0.59
CA LEU A 166 -12.12 -4.23 -1.14
C LEU A 166 -12.13 -4.21 -2.68
N GLY A 167 -12.27 -5.38 -3.30
CA GLY A 167 -12.36 -5.54 -4.75
C GLY A 167 -13.61 -4.91 -5.34
N LEU A 168 -14.76 -5.06 -4.69
CA LEU A 168 -16.01 -4.40 -5.10
C LEU A 168 -15.91 -2.88 -4.97
N ALA A 169 -15.34 -2.37 -3.88
CA ALA A 169 -15.10 -0.94 -3.70
C ALA A 169 -14.18 -0.37 -4.81
N ALA A 170 -13.09 -1.07 -5.12
CA ALA A 170 -12.19 -0.70 -6.22
C ALA A 170 -12.89 -0.77 -7.59
N THR A 171 -13.76 -1.76 -7.80
CA THR A 171 -14.56 -1.91 -9.02
C THR A 171 -15.50 -0.73 -9.22
N VAL A 172 -16.25 -0.38 -8.17
CA VAL A 172 -17.15 0.78 -8.19
C VAL A 172 -16.37 2.05 -8.52
N GLU A 173 -15.21 2.26 -7.89
CA GLU A 173 -14.37 3.43 -8.18
C GLU A 173 -13.97 3.50 -9.65
N VAL A 174 -13.45 2.40 -10.20
CA VAL A 174 -12.96 2.33 -11.58
C VAL A 174 -14.10 2.57 -12.56
N VAL A 175 -15.20 1.85 -12.42
CA VAL A 175 -16.38 1.97 -13.30
C VAL A 175 -16.99 3.37 -13.22
N ALA A 176 -17.12 3.95 -12.02
CA ALA A 176 -17.64 5.30 -11.84
C ALA A 176 -16.72 6.35 -12.46
N THR A 177 -15.39 6.20 -12.29
CA THR A 177 -14.41 7.10 -12.89
C THR A 177 -14.48 7.08 -14.42
N ASP A 178 -14.56 5.90 -15.01
CA ASP A 178 -14.62 5.75 -16.47
C ASP A 178 -15.94 6.30 -17.04
N ARG A 179 -17.06 6.07 -16.36
CA ARG A 179 -18.37 6.65 -16.73
C ARG A 179 -18.40 8.17 -16.66
N LEU A 180 -17.85 8.77 -15.59
CA LEU A 180 -17.80 10.23 -15.45
C LEU A 180 -16.92 10.85 -16.54
N ARG A 181 -15.78 10.23 -16.86
CA ARG A 181 -14.91 10.67 -17.96
C ARG A 181 -15.57 10.56 -19.33
N ALA A 182 -16.31 9.47 -19.58
CA ALA A 182 -17.05 9.28 -20.82
C ALA A 182 -18.13 10.34 -21.07
N ARG A 183 -18.62 11.02 -20.02
CA ARG A 183 -19.55 12.15 -20.13
C ARG A 183 -18.87 13.46 -20.54
N GLY A 184 -17.56 13.46 -20.80
CA GLY A 184 -16.82 14.66 -21.16
C GLY A 184 -16.47 15.57 -19.97
N GLU A 185 -16.65 15.09 -18.74
CA GLU A 185 -16.21 15.82 -17.54
C GLU A 185 -14.67 15.81 -17.48
N GLY A 186 -14.04 16.87 -17.98
CA GLY A 186 -12.58 17.03 -17.99
C GLY A 186 -11.94 16.96 -16.59
N ALA A 187 -12.70 17.30 -15.55
CA ALA A 187 -12.33 17.11 -14.16
C ALA A 187 -13.43 16.36 -13.40
N LEU A 188 -13.03 15.41 -12.55
CA LEU A 188 -13.97 14.68 -11.70
C LEU A 188 -14.63 15.64 -10.68
N PRO A 189 -15.94 15.46 -10.39
CA PRO A 189 -16.64 16.26 -9.40
C PRO A 189 -15.93 16.28 -8.05
N ARG A 190 -15.96 17.41 -7.35
CA ARG A 190 -15.26 17.58 -6.06
C ARG A 190 -15.70 16.54 -5.03
N TRP A 191 -17.00 16.29 -4.92
CA TRP A 191 -17.55 15.29 -4.00
C TRP A 191 -17.00 13.88 -4.29
N PHE A 192 -16.84 13.52 -5.57
CA PHE A 192 -16.34 12.22 -5.98
C PHE A 192 -14.85 12.08 -5.67
N ARG A 193 -14.06 13.13 -5.91
CA ARG A 193 -12.64 13.18 -5.51
C ARG A 193 -12.46 13.01 -3.99
N ILE A 194 -13.30 13.66 -3.19
CA ILE A 194 -13.30 13.50 -1.73
C ILE A 194 -13.65 12.06 -1.35
N ALA A 195 -14.73 11.51 -1.91
CA ALA A 195 -15.16 10.15 -1.62
C ALA A 195 -14.07 9.10 -1.95
N ARG A 196 -13.36 9.27 -3.07
CA ARG A 196 -12.22 8.41 -3.45
C ARG A 196 -11.05 8.49 -2.47
N ALA A 197 -10.72 9.69 -2.00
CA ALA A 197 -9.66 9.87 -1.01
C ALA A 197 -10.04 9.23 0.34
N VAL A 198 -11.28 9.46 0.80
CA VAL A 198 -11.81 8.83 2.03
C VAL A 198 -11.76 7.31 1.92
N MET A 199 -12.22 6.75 0.80
CA MET A 199 -12.20 5.32 0.55
C MET A 199 -10.77 4.76 0.49
N ALA A 200 -9.82 5.48 -0.11
CA ALA A 200 -8.42 5.09 -0.12
C ALA A 200 -7.83 5.00 1.30
N HIS A 201 -8.14 5.97 2.16
CA HIS A 201 -7.71 5.96 3.56
C HIS A 201 -8.40 4.87 4.40
N ALA A 202 -9.67 4.57 4.11
CA ALA A 202 -10.36 3.45 4.75
C ALA A 202 -9.71 2.11 4.37
N VAL A 203 -9.39 1.92 3.09
CA VAL A 203 -8.71 0.70 2.61
C VAL A 203 -7.28 0.60 3.13
N LEU A 204 -6.54 1.71 3.22
CA LEU A 204 -5.24 1.74 3.89
C LEU A 204 -5.35 1.20 5.32
N ARG A 205 -6.31 1.68 6.10
CA ARG A 205 -6.54 1.23 7.48
C ARG A 205 -6.86 -0.27 7.55
N VAL A 206 -7.72 -0.76 6.67
CA VAL A 206 -8.05 -2.20 6.60
C VAL A 206 -6.83 -3.04 6.21
N ALA A 207 -6.08 -2.62 5.19
CA ALA A 207 -4.89 -3.34 4.72
C ALA A 207 -3.81 -3.40 5.82
N LEU A 208 -3.59 -2.29 6.51
CA LEU A 208 -2.66 -2.21 7.65
C LEU A 208 -3.12 -3.08 8.82
N TYR A 209 -4.40 -3.06 9.15
CA TYR A 209 -4.97 -3.91 10.18
C TYR A 209 -4.76 -5.39 9.86
N LEU A 210 -5.08 -5.82 8.63
CA LEU A 210 -4.87 -7.19 8.18
C LEU A 210 -3.39 -7.58 8.21
N PHE A 211 -2.48 -6.69 7.79
CA PHE A 211 -1.05 -6.95 7.80
C PHE A 211 -0.53 -7.14 9.24
N LEU A 212 -0.84 -6.21 10.14
CA LEU A 212 -0.38 -6.29 11.53
C LEU A 212 -1.00 -7.45 12.30
N ARG A 213 -2.33 -7.57 12.26
CA ARG A 213 -3.06 -8.54 13.09
C ARG A 213 -3.14 -9.91 12.45
N GLY A 214 -3.28 -9.97 11.13
CA GLY A 214 -3.43 -11.22 10.39
C GLY A 214 -2.09 -11.85 10.03
N CYS A 215 -1.12 -11.06 9.55
CA CYS A 215 0.16 -11.60 9.10
C CYS A 215 1.24 -11.59 10.19
N LEU A 216 1.35 -10.52 10.97
CA LEU A 216 2.44 -10.34 11.95
C LEU A 216 2.03 -10.64 13.39
N MET A 217 0.74 -10.80 13.68
CA MET A 217 0.17 -10.98 15.04
C MET A 217 0.57 -9.88 16.04
N LEU A 218 0.97 -8.70 15.57
CA LEU A 218 1.40 -7.59 16.40
C LEU A 218 0.21 -6.87 17.03
N ARG A 219 0.31 -6.55 18.33
CA ARG A 219 -0.60 -5.63 19.00
C ARG A 219 -0.07 -4.21 18.85
N LEU A 220 -0.99 -3.26 18.99
CA LEU A 220 -0.62 -1.85 18.95
C LEU A 220 0.32 -1.45 20.09
N SER A 221 0.09 -2.03 21.27
CA SER A 221 0.98 -1.91 22.42
C SER A 221 2.40 -2.41 22.14
N ASP A 222 2.58 -3.26 21.14
CA ASP A 222 3.90 -3.81 20.80
C ASP A 222 4.68 -2.85 19.87
N LEU A 223 4.00 -1.85 19.29
CA LEU A 223 4.57 -0.84 18.40
C LEU A 223 4.90 0.48 19.11
N LEU A 224 4.31 0.72 20.28
CA LEU A 224 4.50 1.91 21.11
C LEU A 224 5.56 1.66 22.17
#